data_AF-A0A4Y1Z608-F1
#
_entry.id   AF-A0A4Y1Z608-F1
#
_cell.length_a   1.000
_cell.length_b   1.000
_cell.length_c   1.000
_cell.angle_alpha   90.00
_cell.angle_beta   90.00
_cell.angle_gamma   90.00
#
_symmetry.space_group_name_H-M   'P 1'
#
loop_
_entity.id
_entity.type
_entity.pdbx_description
1 polymer ?
#
loop_
_entity_poly.entity_id
_entity_poly.type
_entity_poly.pdbx_seq_one_letter_code
_entity_poly.pdbx_strand_id
1 'polypeptide(L)' 'MIQEMNREVNTIGSKGNHAEVTRFVVTIKNEIERLREQVQNIE' A
#
# COMPACT_ATOMS: atom_id res chain seq x y z
N MET A 1 10.35 -5.96 -3.76
CA MET A 1 9.10 -6.44 -3.14
C MET A 1 8.19 -5.30 -2.71
N ILE A 2 8.60 -4.40 -1.80
CA ILE A 2 7.80 -3.22 -1.38
C ILE A 2 7.35 -2.34 -2.56
N GLN A 3 8.22 -2.12 -3.54
CA GLN A 3 7.88 -1.34 -4.75
C GLN A 3 6.76 -2.00 -5.59
N GLU A 4 6.82 -3.32 -5.76
CA GLU A 4 5.79 -4.07 -6.50
C GLU A 4 4.46 -4.07 -5.74
N MET A 5 4.47 -4.21 -4.41
CA MET A 5 3.26 -4.09 -3.58
C MET A 5 2.60 -2.72 -3.73
N ASN A 6 3.39 -1.64 -3.73
CA ASN A 6 2.87 -0.29 -3.98
C ASN A 6 2.23 -0.16 -5.37
N ARG A 7 2.83 -0.79 -6.38
CA ARG A 7 2.32 -0.79 -7.76
C ARG A 7 0.99 -1.53 -7.87
N GLU A 8 0.85 -2.67 -7.21
CA GLU A 8 -0.40 -3.43 -7.15
C GLU A 8 -1.51 -2.64 -6.45
N VAL A 9 -1.22 -2.04 -5.28
CA VAL A 9 -2.20 -1.27 -4.51
C VAL A 9 -2.68 -0.02 -5.27
N ASN A 10 -1.79 0.62 -6.03
CA ASN A 10 -2.19 1.72 -6.92
C ASN A 10 -3.07 1.24 -8.09
N THR A 11 -2.84 0.02 -8.59
CA THR A 11 -3.68 -0.57 -9.64
C THR A 11 -5.08 -0.92 -9.11
N ILE A 12 -5.16 -1.44 -7.87
CA ILE A 12 -6.44 -1.71 -7.18
C ILE A 12 -7.20 -0.39 -6.96
N GLY A 13 -6.54 0.63 -6.42
CA GLY A 13 -7.16 1.93 -6.16
C GLY A 13 -7.60 2.69 -7.41
N SER A 14 -6.88 2.57 -8.52
CA SER A 14 -7.25 3.22 -9.79
C SER A 14 -8.40 2.55 -10.53
N LYS A 15 -8.75 1.30 -10.18
CA LYS A 15 -9.87 0.54 -10.77
C LYS A 15 -11.05 0.36 -9.82
N GLY A 16 -10.88 0.64 -8.53
CA GLY A 16 -11.93 0.51 -7.51
C GLY A 16 -12.70 1.81 -7.29
N ASN A 17 -13.87 1.97 -7.93
CA ASN A 17 -14.75 3.13 -7.76
C ASN A 17 -15.66 3.05 -6.50
N HIS A 18 -15.33 2.18 -5.54
CA HIS A 18 -16.11 1.97 -4.33
C HIS A 18 -15.40 2.60 -3.12
N ALA A 19 -16.13 3.38 -2.33
CA ALA A 19 -15.58 4.06 -1.14
C ALA A 19 -14.91 3.08 -0.15
N GLU A 20 -15.44 1.86 -0.04
CA GLU A 20 -14.88 0.80 0.79
C GLU A 20 -13.51 0.32 0.27
N VAL A 21 -13.37 0.15 -1.05
CA VAL A 21 -12.09 -0.22 -1.68
C VAL A 21 -11.06 0.89 -1.48
N THR A 22 -11.46 2.15 -1.63
CA THR A 22 -10.58 3.29 -1.34
C THR A 22 -10.07 3.27 0.09
N ARG A 23 -10.94 2.96 1.06
CA ARG A 23 -10.56 2.85 2.48
C ARG A 23 -9.53 1.74 2.69
N PHE A 24 -9.73 0.57 2.09
CA PHE A 24 -8.75 -0.52 2.16
C PHE A 24 -7.42 -0.15 1.50
N VAL A 25 -7.44 0.51 0.34
CA VAL A 25 -6.23 0.98 -0.35
C VAL A 25 -5.40 1.91 0.55
N VAL A 26 -6.04 2.85 1.24
CA VAL A 26 -5.35 3.74 2.19
C VAL A 26 -4.74 2.94 3.35
N THR A 27 -5.50 2.01 3.93
CA THR A 27 -4.98 1.15 5.01
C THR A 27 -3.76 0.35 4.55
N ILE A 28 -3.83 -0.28 3.37
CA ILE A 28 -2.71 -1.08 2.85
C ILE A 28 -1.48 -0.22 2.57
N LYS A 29 -1.65 1.00 2.02
CA LYS A 29 -0.53 1.93 1.81
C LYS A 29 0.18 2.28 3.12
N ASN A 30 -0.56 2.47 4.22
CA ASN A 30 0.02 2.74 5.53
C ASN A 30 0.83 1.54 6.05
N GLU A 31 0.35 0.31 5.87
CA GLU A 31 1.09 -0.89 6.27
C GLU A 31 2.35 -1.10 5.42
N ILE A 32 2.30 -0.77 4.12
CA ILE A 32 3.49 -0.82 3.26
C ILE A 32 4.54 0.19 3.73
N GLU A 33 4.15 1.40 4.13
CA GLU A 33 5.11 2.38 4.66
C GLU A 33 5.72 1.90 5.98
N ARG A 34 4.93 1.33 6.89
CA ARG A 34 5.45 0.71 8.12
C ARG A 34 6.47 -0.39 7.85
N LEU A 35 6.21 -1.25 6.86
CA LEU A 35 7.16 -2.28 6.45
C LEU A 35 8.44 -1.67 5.87
N ARG A 36 8.32 -0.55 5.13
CA ARG A 36 9.46 0.18 4.58
C ARG A 36 10.34 0.77 5.68
N GLU A 37 9.73 1.42 6.67
CA GLU A 37 10.42 1.93 7.86
C GLU A 37 11.10 0.81 8.65
N GLN A 38 10.44 -0.34 8.84
CA GLN A 38 11.04 -1.48 9.54
C GLN A 38 12.29 -2.00 8.81
N VAL A 39 12.24 -2.13 7.48
CA VAL A 39 13.42 -2.56 6.70
C VAL A 39 14.57 -1.55 6.84
N GLN A 40 14.28 -0.25 6.82
CA GLN A 40 15.29 0.80 6.99
C GLN A 40 15.88 0.85 8.40
N ASN A 41 15.10 0.52 9.44
CA ASN A 41 15.55 0.54 10.84
C ASN A 41 16.42 -0.68 11.22
N ILE A 42 16.54 -1.69 10.35
CA ILE A 42 17.38 -2.88 10.57
C ILE A 42 18.78 -2.69 9.94
N GLU A 43 18.97 -1.64 9.14
CA GLU A 43 20.29 -1.16 8.67
C GLU A 43 21.00 -0.32 9.75
#